data_AF-A0A656GG16-F1
#
_entry.id   AF-A0A656GG16-F1
#
_cell.length_a   1.000
_cell.length_b   1.000
_cell.length_c   1.000
_cell.angle_alpha   90.00
_cell.angle_beta   90.00
_cell.angle_gamma   90.00
#
_symmetry.space_group_name_H-M   'P 1'
#
loop_
_entity.id
_entity.type
_entity.pdbx_description
1 polymer ?
#
loop_
_entity_poly.entity_id
_entity_poly.type
_entity_poly.pdbx_seq_one_letter_code
_entity_poly.pdbx_strand_id
1 'polypeptide(L)'
;DEKHEVGNNRKVTVGGTNTEIIQKDTVTNVQQGSFTLKVDNQFIQVDAKQYILLKVGDSSISITPDGIQIKGKVINVLGESTFVKGDRVDINK
;
A
#
# COMPACT_ATOMS: atom_id res chain seq x y z
N ASP A 1 -5.39 29.23 -7.07
CA ASP A 1 -5.87 27.93 -7.56
C ASP A 1 -5.38 27.69 -8.97
N GLU A 2 -5.06 26.44 -9.29
CA GLU A 2 -4.63 25.99 -10.62
C GLU A 2 -5.46 24.76 -10.99
N LYS A 3 -5.77 24.60 -12.29
CA LYS A 3 -6.54 23.46 -12.82
C LYS A 3 -5.92 23.00 -14.13
N HIS A 4 -5.69 21.70 -14.23
CA HIS A 4 -5.18 21.07 -15.44
C HIS A 4 -6.08 19.92 -15.88
N GLU A 5 -6.49 19.91 -17.15
CA GLU A 5 -7.34 18.88 -17.75
C GLU A 5 -6.67 18.28 -18.98
N VAL A 6 -6.77 16.96 -19.14
CA VAL A 6 -6.27 16.22 -20.30
C VAL A 6 -7.42 15.38 -20.86
N GLY A 7 -7.84 15.66 -22.10
CA GLY A 7 -9.01 15.01 -22.70
C GLY A 7 -8.81 13.57 -23.19
N ASN A 8 -7.58 13.04 -23.13
CA ASN A 8 -7.24 11.68 -23.54
C ASN A 8 -6.03 11.18 -22.71
N ASN A 9 -4.99 10.62 -23.35
CA ASN A 9 -3.85 10.03 -22.66
C ASN A 9 -2.78 11.04 -22.28
N ARG A 10 -2.22 10.89 -21.07
CA ARG A 10 -1.00 11.56 -20.62
C ARG A 10 0.13 10.53 -20.47
N LYS A 11 1.27 10.78 -21.12
CA LYS A 11 2.51 10.02 -20.92
C LYS A 11 3.59 10.97 -20.39
N VAL A 12 4.27 10.58 -19.32
CA VAL A 12 5.42 11.31 -18.76
C VAL A 12 6.63 10.38 -18.82
N THR A 13 7.78 10.93 -19.21
CA THR A 13 9.06 10.20 -19.21
C THR A 13 10.12 11.10 -18.61
N VAL A 14 10.77 10.63 -17.56
CA VAL A 14 11.82 11.37 -16.84
C VAL A 14 13.11 10.57 -17.02
N GLY A 15 14.14 11.20 -17.60
CA GLY A 15 15.43 10.53 -17.85
C GLY A 15 16.31 10.40 -16.59
N GLY A 16 15.95 11.09 -15.52
CA GLY A 16 16.61 11.05 -14.21
C GLY A 16 15.60 10.90 -13.08
N THR A 17 15.78 11.64 -11.98
CA THR A 17 14.93 11.54 -10.78
C THR A 17 13.68 12.42 -10.89
N ASN A 18 12.51 11.86 -10.56
CA ASN A 18 11.29 12.61 -10.29
C ASN A 18 11.07 12.70 -8.77
N THR A 19 10.93 13.92 -8.23
CA THR A 19 10.65 14.16 -6.80
C THR A 19 9.44 15.09 -6.69
N GLU A 20 8.40 14.63 -6.00
CA GLU A 20 7.19 15.42 -5.73
C GLU A 20 7.05 15.62 -4.22
N ILE A 21 6.89 16.88 -3.79
CA ILE A 21 6.71 17.25 -2.38
C ILE A 21 5.35 17.93 -2.23
N ILE A 22 4.46 17.33 -1.44
CA ILE A 22 3.10 17.83 -1.20
C ILE A 22 2.97 18.10 0.30
N GLN A 23 2.63 19.34 0.68
CA GLN A 23 2.61 19.78 2.09
C GLN A 23 1.32 19.42 2.83
N LYS A 24 0.26 19.10 2.08
CA LYS A 24 -1.06 18.75 2.60
C LYS A 24 -1.50 17.43 1.97
N ASP A 25 -2.81 17.23 1.88
CA ASP A 25 -3.40 16.00 1.39
C ASP A 25 -3.26 15.87 -0.13
N THR A 26 -3.11 14.62 -0.59
CA THR A 26 -3.17 14.25 -2.00
C THR A 26 -4.07 13.04 -2.17
N VAL A 27 -4.78 12.98 -3.29
CA VAL A 27 -5.67 11.86 -3.64
C VAL A 27 -5.46 11.51 -5.11
N THR A 28 -5.11 10.25 -5.36
CA THR A 28 -5.14 9.65 -6.69
C THR A 28 -6.38 8.76 -6.80
N ASN A 29 -7.28 9.08 -7.73
CA ASN A 29 -8.52 8.33 -7.93
C ASN A 29 -8.60 7.79 -9.37
N VAL A 30 -8.55 6.47 -9.53
CA VAL A 30 -8.75 5.78 -10.82
C VAL A 30 -10.19 5.27 -10.88
N GLN A 31 -11.03 5.92 -11.69
CA GLN A 31 -12.45 5.59 -11.77
C GLN A 31 -12.74 4.37 -12.65
N GLN A 32 -11.86 4.08 -13.61
CA GLN A 32 -12.01 2.98 -14.56
C GLN A 32 -10.65 2.33 -14.82
N GLY A 33 -10.63 0.99 -14.90
CA GLY A 33 -9.40 0.23 -15.15
C GLY A 33 -8.62 -0.10 -13.87
N SER A 34 -7.29 -0.12 -13.97
CA SER A 34 -6.37 -0.58 -12.91
C SER A 34 -5.27 0.43 -12.64
N PHE A 35 -4.86 0.54 -11.38
CA PHE A 35 -3.63 1.24 -10.98
C PHE A 35 -2.49 0.23 -10.83
N THR A 36 -1.36 0.47 -11.50
CA THR A 36 -0.17 -0.39 -11.41
C THR A 36 1.02 0.42 -10.93
N LEU A 37 1.63 0.00 -9.82
CA LEU A 37 2.92 0.50 -9.33
C LEU A 37 3.98 -0.57 -9.60
N LYS A 38 4.98 -0.24 -10.41
CA LYS A 38 6.05 -1.17 -10.81
C LYS A 38 7.42 -0.51 -10.64
N VAL A 39 8.35 -1.25 -10.04
CA VAL A 39 9.78 -0.91 -9.98
C VAL A 39 10.54 -2.09 -10.57
N ASP A 40 11.28 -1.85 -11.66
CA ASP A 40 11.90 -2.95 -12.42
C ASP A 40 13.19 -3.49 -11.78
N ASN A 41 13.98 -2.64 -11.11
CA ASN A 41 15.36 -2.99 -10.73
C ASN A 41 15.63 -3.03 -9.23
N GLN A 42 14.80 -2.39 -8.39
CA GLN A 42 15.09 -2.19 -6.97
C GLN A 42 13.85 -2.49 -6.10
N PHE A 43 13.44 -1.56 -5.23
CA PHE A 43 12.40 -1.78 -4.23
C PHE A 43 11.36 -0.66 -4.23
N ILE A 44 10.22 -0.94 -3.60
CA ILE A 44 9.22 0.05 -3.21
C ILE A 44 9.35 0.24 -1.70
N GLN A 45 9.52 1.48 -1.26
CA GLN A 45 9.56 1.85 0.15
C GLN A 45 8.34 2.70 0.48
N VAL A 46 7.63 2.35 1.56
CA VAL A 46 6.45 3.07 2.05
C VAL A 46 6.65 3.34 3.54
N ASP A 47 6.77 4.60 3.90
CA ASP A 47 6.92 5.05 5.27
C ASP A 47 5.73 5.94 5.68
N ALA A 48 5.14 5.64 6.82
CA ALA A 48 4.07 6.44 7.40
C ALA A 48 4.22 6.51 8.91
N LYS A 49 3.98 7.69 9.49
CA LYS A 49 4.04 7.88 10.95
C LYS A 49 2.82 7.33 11.68
N GLN A 50 1.65 7.32 11.03
CA GLN A 50 0.38 6.95 11.67
C GLN A 50 -0.04 5.52 11.33
N TYR A 51 -0.26 5.21 10.05
CA TYR A 51 -0.60 3.87 9.61
C TYR A 51 -0.41 3.67 8.12
N ILE A 52 -0.33 2.40 7.70
CA ILE A 52 -0.52 1.95 6.32
C ILE A 52 -1.72 1.00 6.32
N LEU A 53 -2.66 1.20 5.39
CA LEU A 53 -3.86 0.37 5.26
C LEU A 53 -3.99 -0.17 3.83
N LEU A 54 -4.03 -1.49 3.70
CA LEU A 54 -4.34 -2.20 2.46
C LEU A 54 -5.71 -2.86 2.64
N LYS A 55 -6.73 -2.45 1.87
CA LYS A 55 -8.11 -2.86 2.11
C LYS A 55 -8.84 -3.25 0.83
N VAL A 56 -9.59 -4.35 0.89
CA VAL A 56 -10.50 -4.82 -0.16
C VAL A 56 -11.81 -5.26 0.50
N GLY A 57 -12.87 -4.47 0.32
CA GLY A 57 -14.13 -4.70 1.04
C GLY A 57 -13.88 -4.78 2.55
N ASP A 58 -14.26 -5.91 3.17
CA ASP A 58 -14.07 -6.15 4.60
C ASP A 58 -12.70 -6.73 4.99
N SER A 59 -11.91 -7.16 4.01
CA SER A 59 -10.57 -7.71 4.26
C SER A 59 -9.53 -6.59 4.28
N SER A 60 -8.57 -6.67 5.20
CA SER A 60 -7.55 -5.63 5.35
C SER A 60 -6.26 -6.12 5.99
N ILE A 61 -5.16 -5.44 5.65
CA ILE A 61 -3.91 -5.44 6.40
C ILE A 61 -3.69 -4.02 6.89
N SER A 62 -3.58 -3.83 8.21
CA SER A 62 -3.26 -2.54 8.83
C SER A 62 -1.93 -2.65 9.55
N ILE A 63 -1.04 -1.70 9.30
CA ILE A 63 0.25 -1.55 9.95
C ILE A 63 0.23 -0.23 10.69
N THR A 64 0.45 -0.26 12.00
CA THR A 64 0.52 0.91 12.88
C THR A 64 1.80 0.83 13.71
N PRO A 65 2.18 1.91 14.43
CA PRO A 65 3.28 1.86 15.39
C PRO A 65 3.11 0.76 16.46
N ASP A 66 1.88 0.41 16.81
CA ASP A 66 1.57 -0.58 17.85
C ASP A 66 1.63 -2.03 17.34
N GLY A 67 1.55 -2.25 16.03
CA GLY A 67 1.65 -3.59 15.45
C GLY A 67 0.98 -3.77 14.08
N ILE A 68 0.78 -5.03 13.72
CA ILE A 68 0.19 -5.43 12.43
C ILE A 68 -1.09 -6.22 12.67
N GLN A 69 -2.16 -5.84 11.99
CA GLN A 69 -3.43 -6.56 12.00
C GLN A 69 -3.77 -7.08 10.61
N ILE A 70 -4.07 -8.36 10.51
CA ILE A 70 -4.58 -9.02 9.30
C ILE A 70 -6.02 -9.46 9.57
N LYS A 71 -6.96 -8.96 8.76
CA LYS A 71 -8.38 -9.26 8.87
C LYS A 71 -8.90 -9.82 7.56
N GLY A 72 -9.65 -10.91 7.64
CA GLY A 72 -10.35 -11.51 6.51
C GLY A 72 -11.31 -12.61 7.00
N LYS A 73 -12.24 -13.02 6.14
CA LYS A 73 -13.16 -14.13 6.44
C LYS A 73 -12.41 -15.46 6.59
N VAL A 74 -11.39 -15.65 5.77
CA VAL A 74 -10.47 -16.80 5.78
C VAL A 74 -9.07 -16.25 5.58
N ILE A 75 -8.10 -16.72 6.38
CA ILE A 75 -6.68 -16.40 6.21
C ILE A 75 -5.96 -17.74 6.06
N ASN A 76 -5.42 -17.99 4.87
CA ASN A 76 -4.58 -19.14 4.59
C ASN A 76 -3.12 -18.71 4.66
N VAL A 77 -2.33 -19.35 5.53
CA VAL A 77 -0.88 -19.17 5.62
C VAL A 77 -0.23 -20.46 5.15
N LEU A 78 0.40 -20.43 3.97
CA LEU A 78 1.00 -21.59 3.32
C LEU A 78 2.51 -21.39 3.20
N GLY A 79 3.29 -22.41 3.49
CA GLY A 79 4.74 -22.42 3.31
C GLY A 79 5.33 -23.79 3.63
N GLU A 80 6.52 -24.09 3.13
CA GLU A 80 7.24 -25.34 3.45
C GLU A 80 7.53 -25.47 4.95
N SER A 81 7.75 -24.34 5.62
CA SER A 81 7.83 -24.23 7.08
C SER A 81 7.32 -22.86 7.52
N THR A 82 6.46 -22.82 8.54
CA THR A 82 5.89 -21.59 9.09
C THR A 82 6.18 -21.53 10.59
N PHE A 83 6.71 -20.39 11.06
CA PHE A 83 7.06 -20.18 12.47
C PHE A 83 6.43 -18.90 13.00
N VAL A 84 5.87 -18.97 14.21
CA VAL A 84 5.41 -17.81 14.97
C VAL A 84 6.21 -17.76 16.27
N LYS A 85 6.87 -16.64 16.53
CA LYS A 85 7.77 -16.45 17.68
C LYS A 85 7.40 -15.17 18.41
N GLY A 86 7.55 -15.18 19.73
CA GLY A 86 7.28 -14.06 20.63
C GLY A 86 7.13 -14.57 22.06
N ASP A 87 7.12 -13.67 23.04
CA ASP A 87 7.03 -14.04 24.46
C ASP A 87 5.73 -14.79 24.79
N ARG A 88 4.64 -14.42 24.12
CA ARG A 88 3.33 -15.06 24.27
C ARG A 88 2.64 -15.21 22.90
N VAL A 89 2.11 -16.39 22.63
CA VAL A 89 1.28 -16.69 21.46
C VAL A 89 -0.05 -17.28 21.93
N ASP A 90 -1.14 -16.58 21.65
CA ASP A 90 -2.49 -17.05 21.94
C ASP A 90 -3.16 -17.53 20.63
N ILE A 91 -3.77 -18.72 20.63
CA ILE A 91 -4.51 -19.29 19.50
C ILE A 91 -5.92 -19.62 19.97
N ASN A 92 -6.94 -19.19 19.21
CA ASN A 92 -8.36 -19.39 19.53
C ASN A 92 -8.78 -18.84 20.90
N LYS A 93 -8.31 -17.64 21.25
CA LYS A 93 -8.79 -16.91 22.43
C LYS A 93 -10.20 -16.39 22.23
#